data_AF-A0A430K7U2-F1
#
_entry.id   AF-A0A430K7U2-F1
#
_cell.length_a   1.000
_cell.length_b   1.000
_cell.length_c   1.000
_cell.angle_alpha   90.00
_cell.angle_beta   90.00
_cell.angle_gamma   90.00
#
_symmetry.space_group_name_H-M   'P 1'
#
loop_
_entity.id
_entity.type
_entity.pdbx_description
1 polymer ?
#
loop_
_entity_poly.entity_id
_entity_poly.type
_entity_poly.pdbx_seq_one_letter_code
_entity_poly.pdbx_strand_id
1 'polypeptide(L)'
;MAKTLKQNINYLDYRDSNLNYIDLAVLIKKELDSVGYIVIQNFNVDPENVEDAGQKFLELSELVGTPISHDGNNKIIWDIKSNFNSKSFVKTYSEHSHEAELHTDSQYSFYPEDYFGLLTLKKAQCGGGVSSLLSLKNILKSLAELENNKEILEILSSTDYPFIVPNAFKKHKENKVEFNYGPILSENEIRFRVDTFEKALEHKEAKCSTAQIEAYRVLKEVILNNRYIQEFYLEPKDLIFINNKTMLHGRSEFSDEKRHLIRIRMNIDSKQN
;
A
#
# COMPACT_ATOMS: atom_id res chain seq x y z
N MET A 1 -28.69 11.07 -10.29
CA MET A 1 -28.75 10.71 -8.86
C MET A 1 -27.79 9.57 -8.62
N ALA A 2 -26.62 9.86 -8.03
CA ALA A 2 -25.64 8.82 -7.71
C ALA A 2 -26.23 7.91 -6.62
N LYS A 3 -26.41 6.62 -6.92
CA LYS A 3 -26.55 5.61 -5.87
C LYS A 3 -25.22 5.59 -5.13
N THR A 4 -25.14 6.29 -4.01
CA THR A 4 -24.04 6.11 -3.05
C THR A 4 -24.14 4.67 -2.57
N LEU A 5 -23.37 3.77 -3.18
CA LEU A 5 -23.10 2.47 -2.61
C LEU A 5 -22.51 2.78 -1.23
N LYS A 6 -23.24 2.46 -0.16
CA LYS A 6 -22.68 2.48 1.19
C LYS A 6 -21.39 1.66 1.12
N GLN A 7 -20.25 2.30 1.31
CA GLN A 7 -18.98 1.63 1.31
C GLN A 7 -18.94 0.79 2.59
N ASN A 8 -19.19 -0.51 2.45
CA ASN A 8 -19.03 -1.46 3.55
C ASN A 8 -17.53 -1.70 3.71
N ILE A 9 -16.92 -0.94 4.62
CA ILE A 9 -15.54 -1.16 5.03
C ILE A 9 -15.48 -2.40 5.94
N ASN A 10 -14.45 -3.23 5.77
CA ASN A 10 -14.26 -4.46 6.55
C ASN A 10 -13.73 -4.15 7.96
N TYR A 11 -14.64 -3.82 8.88
CA TYR A 11 -14.33 -3.47 10.27
C TYR A 11 -14.50 -4.64 11.25
N LEU A 12 -13.63 -4.67 12.26
CA LEU A 12 -13.83 -5.40 13.51
C LEU A 12 -13.57 -4.44 14.69
N ASP A 13 -14.54 -4.26 15.59
CA ASP A 13 -14.25 -3.57 16.88
C ASP A 13 -13.55 -4.56 17.83
N TYR A 14 -12.30 -4.26 18.19
CA TYR A 14 -11.51 -5.12 19.06
C TYR A 14 -12.16 -5.31 20.44
N ARG A 15 -12.82 -4.27 20.98
CA ARG A 15 -13.44 -4.30 22.32
C ARG A 15 -14.60 -5.28 22.40
N ASP A 16 -15.34 -5.42 21.30
CA ASP A 16 -16.51 -6.29 21.23
C ASP A 16 -16.14 -7.73 20.79
N SER A 17 -14.92 -7.93 20.29
CA SER A 17 -14.48 -9.18 19.70
C SER A 17 -14.15 -10.29 20.72
N ASN A 18 -13.67 -9.92 21.93
CA ASN A 18 -13.07 -10.83 22.92
C ASN A 18 -11.94 -11.73 22.37
N LEU A 19 -11.32 -11.37 21.25
CA LEU A 19 -10.25 -12.16 20.64
C LEU A 19 -8.92 -11.90 21.34
N ASN A 20 -8.17 -12.97 21.63
CA ASN A 20 -6.74 -12.84 21.94
C ASN A 20 -5.94 -12.62 20.64
N TYR A 21 -4.64 -12.35 20.75
CA TYR A 21 -3.80 -12.02 19.57
C TYR A 21 -3.67 -13.18 18.57
N ILE A 22 -3.71 -14.44 19.03
CA ILE A 22 -3.62 -15.60 18.14
C ILE A 22 -4.88 -15.71 17.28
N ASP A 23 -6.05 -15.66 17.92
CA ASP A 23 -7.32 -15.74 17.21
C ASP A 23 -7.54 -14.51 16.30
N LEU A 24 -7.11 -13.33 16.75
CA LEU A 24 -7.13 -12.12 15.96
C LEU A 24 -6.22 -12.25 14.73
N ALA A 25 -5.00 -12.77 14.87
CA ALA A 25 -4.09 -12.96 13.74
C ALA A 25 -4.63 -13.96 12.71
N VAL A 26 -5.29 -15.04 13.15
CA VAL A 26 -5.96 -16.00 12.26
C VAL A 26 -7.07 -15.31 11.46
N LEU A 27 -7.89 -14.49 12.11
CA LEU A 27 -8.91 -13.71 11.41
C LEU A 27 -8.29 -12.71 10.44
N ILE A 28 -7.25 -11.98 10.84
CA ILE A 28 -6.55 -11.02 9.98
C ILE A 28 -6.04 -11.71 8.72
N LYS A 29 -5.35 -12.85 8.83
CA LYS A 29 -4.87 -13.63 7.67
C LYS A 29 -6.02 -14.01 6.73
N LYS A 30 -7.11 -14.53 7.28
CA LYS A 30 -8.31 -14.89 6.49
C LYS A 30 -8.90 -13.69 5.74
N GLU A 31 -8.99 -12.52 6.38
CA GLU A 31 -9.54 -11.32 5.76
C GLU A 31 -8.57 -10.70 4.74
N LEU A 32 -7.25 -10.78 4.97
CA LEU A 32 -6.22 -10.41 3.99
C LEU A 32 -6.28 -11.27 2.72
N ASP A 33 -6.64 -12.54 2.84
CA ASP A 33 -6.78 -13.46 1.70
C ASP A 33 -8.12 -13.29 0.97
N SER A 34 -9.23 -13.12 1.71
CA SER A 34 -10.58 -13.13 1.14
C SER A 34 -11.10 -11.76 0.72
N VAL A 35 -10.73 -10.71 1.44
CA VAL A 35 -11.16 -9.31 1.19
C VAL A 35 -9.99 -8.46 0.70
N GLY A 36 -8.78 -8.74 1.16
CA GLY A 36 -7.57 -7.97 0.86
C GLY A 36 -7.18 -7.00 1.98
N TYR A 37 -8.05 -6.73 2.95
CA TYR A 37 -7.74 -5.88 4.10
C TYR A 37 -8.71 -6.12 5.25
N ILE A 38 -8.33 -5.65 6.44
CA ILE A 38 -9.20 -5.53 7.61
C ILE A 38 -8.81 -4.30 8.44
N VAL A 39 -9.79 -3.58 8.97
CA VAL A 39 -9.57 -2.52 9.95
C VAL A 39 -10.04 -2.98 11.32
N ILE A 40 -9.11 -3.08 12.26
CA ILE A 40 -9.35 -3.34 13.67
C ILE A 40 -9.56 -2.01 14.37
N GLN A 41 -10.79 -1.70 14.74
CA GLN A 41 -11.13 -0.49 15.48
C GLN A 41 -10.84 -0.67 16.96
N ASN A 42 -10.47 0.42 17.63
CA ASN A 42 -10.25 0.46 19.08
C ASN A 42 -9.26 -0.59 19.58
N PHE A 43 -8.17 -0.82 18.83
CA PHE A 43 -7.11 -1.72 19.24
C PHE A 43 -6.57 -1.33 20.64
N ASN A 44 -6.27 -2.32 21.48
CA ASN A 44 -5.99 -2.10 22.90
C ASN A 44 -4.58 -1.55 23.16
N VAL A 45 -4.38 -0.28 22.80
CA VAL A 45 -3.13 0.47 22.94
C VAL A 45 -3.39 1.86 23.54
N ASP A 46 -2.35 2.43 24.12
CA ASP A 46 -2.31 3.86 24.46
C ASP A 46 -1.59 4.62 23.33
N PRO A 47 -2.31 5.44 22.53
CA PRO A 47 -1.70 6.16 21.41
C PRO A 47 -0.67 7.22 21.82
N GLU A 48 -0.68 7.66 23.09
CA GLU A 48 0.31 8.61 23.61
C GLU A 48 1.62 7.90 24.01
N ASN A 49 1.57 6.59 24.29
CA ASN A 49 2.76 5.76 24.52
C ASN A 49 3.17 5.04 23.23
N VAL A 50 3.86 5.77 22.35
CA VAL A 50 4.29 5.28 21.03
C VAL A 50 5.10 3.99 21.10
N GLU A 51 5.94 3.83 22.12
CA GLU A 51 6.81 2.65 22.28
C GLU A 51 5.98 1.40 22.61
N ASP A 52 5.11 1.47 23.62
CA ASP A 52 4.19 0.36 23.98
C ASP A 52 3.22 0.03 22.83
N ALA A 53 2.64 1.06 22.20
CA ALA A 53 1.75 0.87 21.05
C ALA A 53 2.47 0.19 19.88
N GLY A 54 3.73 0.59 19.62
CA GLY A 54 4.58 -0.02 18.61
C GLY A 54 4.92 -1.47 18.92
N GLN A 55 5.24 -1.78 20.17
CA GLN A 55 5.56 -3.15 20.61
C GLN A 55 4.35 -4.08 20.47
N LYS A 56 3.16 -3.65 20.90
CA LYS A 56 1.91 -4.43 20.73
C LYS A 56 1.55 -4.64 19.27
N PHE A 57 1.75 -3.62 18.44
CA PHE A 57 1.55 -3.74 17.01
C PHE A 57 2.53 -4.75 16.40
N LEU A 58 3.81 -4.71 16.81
CA LEU A 58 4.83 -5.66 16.37
C LEU A 58 4.48 -7.10 16.77
N GLU A 59 4.09 -7.35 18.02
CA GLU A 59 3.69 -8.68 18.51
C GLU A 59 2.55 -9.28 17.69
N LEU A 60 1.53 -8.48 17.36
CA LEU A 60 0.44 -8.94 16.49
C LEU A 60 0.94 -9.15 15.05
N SER A 61 1.78 -8.26 14.52
CA SER A 61 2.38 -8.38 13.19
C SER A 61 3.21 -9.66 13.03
N GLU A 62 3.98 -10.06 14.04
CA GLU A 62 4.76 -11.32 14.06
C GLU A 62 3.87 -12.57 13.99
N LEU A 63 2.62 -12.49 14.45
CA LEU A 63 1.64 -13.56 14.29
C LEU A 63 0.98 -13.55 12.92
N VAL A 64 0.91 -12.39 12.25
CA VAL A 64 0.30 -12.20 10.92
C VAL A 64 1.28 -12.58 9.79
N GLY A 65 2.57 -12.31 9.95
CA GLY A 65 3.63 -12.68 9.01
C GLY A 65 5.01 -12.36 9.58
N THR A 66 6.06 -12.41 8.77
CA THR A 66 7.42 -12.04 9.17
C THR A 66 7.62 -10.53 8.98
N PRO A 67 7.78 -9.71 10.04
CA PRO A 67 8.09 -8.30 9.88
C PRO A 67 9.43 -8.10 9.17
N ILE A 68 9.47 -7.16 8.23
CA ILE A 68 10.68 -6.84 7.46
C ILE A 68 11.15 -5.41 7.72
N SER A 69 12.45 -5.17 7.55
CA SER A 69 13.01 -3.85 7.76
C SER A 69 12.65 -2.86 6.66
N HIS A 70 12.47 -1.60 7.07
CA HIS A 70 12.29 -0.46 6.18
C HIS A 70 13.59 0.12 5.62
N ASP A 71 14.74 -0.12 6.27
CA ASP A 71 16.01 0.52 5.94
C ASP A 71 17.23 -0.37 6.25
N GLY A 72 18.42 0.14 5.95
CA GLY A 72 19.67 -0.57 6.23
C GLY A 72 20.02 -0.68 7.73
N ASN A 73 19.23 -0.07 8.63
CA ASN A 73 19.45 -0.08 10.08
C ASN A 73 18.53 -1.08 10.80
N ASN A 74 17.85 -1.97 10.07
CA ASN A 74 16.93 -2.95 10.62
C ASN A 74 15.73 -2.33 11.35
N LYS A 75 15.32 -1.09 11.03
CA LYS A 75 14.14 -0.47 11.63
C LYS A 75 12.87 -1.15 11.13
N ILE A 76 12.19 -1.89 12.01
CA ILE A 76 10.93 -2.61 11.71
C ILE A 76 9.72 -1.67 11.80
N ILE A 77 9.58 -0.95 12.92
CA ILE A 77 8.47 -0.02 13.14
C ILE A 77 8.81 1.32 12.53
N TRP A 78 8.06 1.78 11.53
CA TRP A 78 8.33 3.02 10.80
C TRP A 78 7.34 4.13 11.14
N ASP A 79 7.85 5.29 11.56
CA ASP A 79 7.03 6.47 11.80
C ASP A 79 6.54 7.10 10.50
N ILE A 80 5.23 7.30 10.39
CA ILE A 80 4.57 8.06 9.34
C ILE A 80 4.05 9.35 9.96
N LYS A 81 4.88 10.39 9.90
CA LYS A 81 4.58 11.75 10.38
C LYS A 81 5.20 12.76 9.44
N SER A 82 4.61 13.95 9.36
CA SER A 82 5.20 15.01 8.54
C SER A 82 6.54 15.43 9.14
N ASN A 83 7.61 15.39 8.36
CA ASN A 83 8.94 15.81 8.82
C ASN A 83 9.42 17.05 8.05
N PHE A 84 8.94 18.22 8.48
CA PHE A 84 9.27 19.51 7.87
C PHE A 84 10.76 19.88 7.99
N ASN A 85 11.49 19.33 8.97
CA ASN A 85 12.92 19.60 9.22
C ASN A 85 13.88 18.60 8.55
N SER A 86 13.39 17.61 7.82
CA SER A 86 14.25 16.65 7.11
C SER A 86 14.98 17.33 5.94
N LYS A 87 16.31 17.48 6.07
CA LYS A 87 17.23 17.92 5.01
C LYS A 87 17.76 16.74 4.16
N SER A 88 17.17 15.54 4.29
CA SER A 88 17.58 14.38 3.50
C SER A 88 17.18 14.57 2.04
N PHE A 89 18.13 14.38 1.13
CA PHE A 89 17.87 14.34 -0.33
C PHE A 89 17.00 13.14 -0.76
N VAL A 90 16.70 12.23 0.16
CA VAL A 90 15.75 11.13 0.01
C VAL A 90 14.70 11.30 1.10
N LYS A 91 13.62 12.01 0.78
CA LYS A 91 12.40 11.95 1.58
C LYS A 91 11.59 10.76 1.07
N THR A 92 11.22 9.86 1.96
CA THR A 92 10.34 8.74 1.60
C THR A 92 8.89 9.23 1.57
N TYR A 93 8.03 8.67 0.70
CA TYR A 93 6.66 9.17 0.50
C TYR A 93 5.86 9.36 1.79
N SER A 94 6.11 8.49 2.76
CA SER A 94 5.56 8.48 4.12
C SER A 94 5.81 9.76 4.94
N GLU A 95 6.73 10.63 4.53
CA GLU A 95 7.17 11.81 5.29
C GLU A 95 6.62 13.14 4.71
N HIS A 96 5.83 13.09 3.62
CA HIS A 96 5.21 14.28 3.01
C HIS A 96 3.71 14.35 3.30
N SER A 97 3.22 15.58 3.44
CA SER A 97 1.82 15.90 3.67
C SER A 97 0.95 15.99 2.40
N HIS A 98 1.59 15.91 1.22
CA HIS A 98 0.90 15.86 -0.07
C HIS A 98 0.07 14.59 -0.24
N GLU A 99 -0.92 14.63 -1.13
CA GLU A 99 -1.71 13.46 -1.51
C GLU A 99 -0.83 12.27 -1.90
N ALA A 100 -1.17 11.07 -1.45
CA ALA A 100 -0.63 9.82 -1.95
C ALA A 100 -1.69 9.17 -2.84
N GLU A 101 -1.49 9.21 -4.15
CA GLU A 101 -2.36 8.51 -5.10
C GLU A 101 -2.39 7.00 -4.82
N LEU A 102 -3.41 6.30 -5.33
CA LEU A 102 -3.55 4.85 -5.20
C LEU A 102 -2.31 4.12 -5.73
N HIS A 103 -1.69 3.31 -4.88
CA HIS A 103 -0.48 2.56 -5.21
C HIS A 103 -0.34 1.26 -4.41
N THR A 104 0.56 0.40 -4.88
CA THR A 104 1.15 -0.69 -4.10
C THR A 104 2.51 -0.28 -3.56
N ASP A 105 2.80 -0.72 -2.35
CA ASP A 105 3.99 -0.36 -1.61
C ASP A 105 5.21 -1.15 -2.16
N SER A 106 6.36 -0.47 -2.24
CA SER A 106 7.62 -1.02 -2.79
C SER A 106 7.50 -1.74 -4.14
N GLN A 107 6.60 -1.28 -5.02
CA GLN A 107 6.35 -1.90 -6.33
C GLN A 107 7.61 -2.10 -7.18
N TYR A 108 8.69 -1.37 -6.92
CA TYR A 108 9.98 -1.52 -7.61
C TYR A 108 10.79 -2.73 -7.18
N SER A 109 10.52 -3.35 -6.02
CA SER A 109 11.26 -4.51 -5.52
C SER A 109 11.03 -5.74 -6.41
N PHE A 110 12.01 -6.65 -6.54
CA PHE A 110 11.75 -7.95 -7.17
C PHE A 110 10.67 -8.74 -6.43
N TYR A 111 10.64 -8.59 -5.10
CA TYR A 111 9.63 -9.16 -4.23
C TYR A 111 9.11 -8.03 -3.33
N PRO A 112 8.09 -7.27 -3.78
CA PRO A 112 7.39 -6.32 -2.92
C PRO A 112 6.81 -7.07 -1.72
N GLU A 113 6.72 -6.39 -0.57
CA GLU A 113 6.12 -6.97 0.64
C GLU A 113 4.74 -7.54 0.36
N ASP A 114 4.42 -8.65 1.03
CA ASP A 114 3.11 -9.31 0.87
C ASP A 114 2.03 -8.48 1.59
N TYR A 115 2.30 -8.10 2.84
CA TYR A 115 1.37 -7.37 3.68
C TYR A 115 2.03 -6.13 4.30
N PHE A 116 1.21 -5.16 4.71
CA PHE A 116 1.64 -4.14 5.65
C PHE A 116 0.49 -3.77 6.58
N GLY A 117 0.83 -3.23 7.75
CA GLY A 117 -0.14 -2.68 8.67
C GLY A 117 0.15 -1.22 9.02
N LEU A 118 -0.88 -0.48 9.39
CA LEU A 118 -0.79 0.89 9.88
C LEU A 118 -1.57 1.01 11.20
N LEU A 119 -0.90 1.41 12.27
CA LEU A 119 -1.56 1.80 13.51
C LEU A 119 -1.66 3.33 13.58
N THR A 120 -2.87 3.83 13.78
CA THR A 120 -3.13 5.27 13.94
C THR A 120 -2.99 5.67 15.39
N LEU A 121 -1.94 6.45 15.69
CA LEU A 121 -1.75 7.06 16.99
C LEU A 121 -2.48 8.40 17.04
N LYS A 122 -2.38 9.18 15.96
CA LYS A 122 -3.02 10.49 15.83
C LYS A 122 -3.45 10.79 14.41
N LYS A 123 -4.75 11.03 14.21
CA LYS A 123 -5.31 11.45 12.92
C LYS A 123 -5.10 12.93 12.62
N ALA A 124 -5.20 13.30 11.35
CA ALA A 124 -5.33 14.69 10.93
C ALA A 124 -6.67 15.27 11.40
N GLN A 125 -6.69 16.57 11.70
CA GLN A 125 -7.88 17.31 12.15
C GLN A 125 -8.36 18.32 11.10
N CYS A 126 -7.57 18.60 10.06
CA CYS A 126 -7.89 19.53 8.99
C CYS A 126 -8.94 19.02 7.98
N GLY A 127 -9.54 17.84 8.20
CA GLY A 127 -10.42 17.16 7.25
C GLY A 127 -9.68 16.45 6.09
N GLY A 128 -8.34 16.45 6.13
CA GLY A 128 -7.49 15.71 5.20
C GLY A 128 -7.05 14.35 5.73
N GLY A 129 -6.16 13.67 5.01
CA GLY A 129 -5.59 12.39 5.42
C GLY A 129 -6.59 11.23 5.36
N VAL A 130 -7.63 11.37 4.54
CA VAL A 130 -8.61 10.33 4.21
C VAL A 130 -7.85 9.18 3.55
N SER A 131 -8.06 7.95 4.01
CA SER A 131 -7.45 6.76 3.42
C SER A 131 -8.32 6.25 2.29
N SER A 132 -7.69 5.82 1.19
CA SER A 132 -8.37 5.27 0.02
C SER A 132 -7.93 3.84 -0.22
N LEU A 133 -8.85 2.96 -0.61
CA LEU A 133 -8.57 1.56 -0.97
C LEU A 133 -9.25 1.17 -2.28
N LEU A 134 -8.56 0.39 -3.11
CA LEU A 134 -9.11 -0.22 -4.32
C LEU A 134 -8.53 -1.62 -4.52
N SER A 135 -9.40 -2.63 -4.60
CA SER A 135 -8.96 -4.02 -4.80
C SER A 135 -8.68 -4.33 -6.27
N LEU A 136 -7.69 -5.20 -6.51
CA LEU A 136 -7.40 -5.79 -7.81
C LEU A 136 -8.64 -6.42 -8.43
N LYS A 137 -9.47 -7.11 -7.64
CA LYS A 137 -10.74 -7.68 -8.10
C LYS A 137 -11.66 -6.62 -8.74
N ASN A 138 -11.76 -5.44 -8.14
CA ASN A 138 -12.56 -4.34 -8.67
C ASN A 138 -11.90 -3.69 -9.89
N ILE A 139 -10.57 -3.61 -9.93
CA ILE A 139 -9.81 -3.13 -11.10
C ILE A 139 -10.05 -4.07 -12.30
N LEU A 140 -9.88 -5.38 -12.12
CA LEU A 140 -10.13 -6.38 -13.16
C LEU A 140 -11.58 -6.36 -13.64
N LYS A 141 -12.53 -6.15 -12.72
CA LYS A 141 -13.94 -5.97 -13.07
C LYS A 141 -14.15 -4.76 -13.98
N SER A 142 -13.55 -3.63 -13.66
CA SER A 142 -13.64 -2.42 -14.49
C SER A 142 -12.91 -2.56 -15.82
N LEU A 143 -11.74 -3.22 -15.86
CA LEU A 143 -11.06 -3.54 -17.12
C LEU A 143 -11.91 -4.45 -18.01
N ALA A 144 -12.62 -5.42 -17.44
CA ALA A 144 -13.50 -6.31 -18.18
C ALA A 144 -14.70 -5.59 -18.85
N GLU A 145 -15.05 -4.38 -18.40
CA GLU A 145 -16.10 -3.56 -19.02
C GLU A 145 -15.64 -2.86 -20.33
N LEU A 146 -14.32 -2.87 -20.64
CA LEU A 146 -13.76 -2.28 -21.86
C LEU A 146 -13.93 -3.19 -23.09
N GLU A 147 -14.10 -2.60 -24.28
CA GLU A 147 -14.20 -3.35 -25.54
C GLU A 147 -12.92 -4.12 -25.90
N ASN A 148 -11.75 -3.52 -25.63
CA ASN A 148 -10.43 -4.10 -25.89
C ASN A 148 -9.82 -4.80 -24.65
N ASN A 149 -10.65 -5.23 -23.69
CA ASN A 149 -10.19 -5.75 -22.40
C ASN A 149 -9.14 -6.88 -22.50
N LYS A 150 -9.31 -7.85 -23.41
CA LYS A 150 -8.42 -9.01 -23.55
C LYS A 150 -7.02 -8.60 -23.97
N GLU A 151 -6.92 -7.68 -24.92
CA GLU A 151 -5.63 -7.17 -25.39
C GLU A 151 -4.92 -6.38 -24.30
N ILE A 152 -5.65 -5.50 -23.59
CA ILE A 152 -5.10 -4.73 -22.48
C ILE A 152 -4.61 -5.65 -21.35
N LEU A 153 -5.43 -6.63 -20.95
CA LEU A 153 -5.05 -7.59 -19.91
C LEU A 153 -3.85 -8.46 -20.32
N GLU A 154 -3.81 -8.91 -21.57
CA GLU A 154 -2.68 -9.65 -22.12
C GLU A 154 -1.40 -8.80 -22.03
N ILE A 155 -1.39 -7.59 -22.58
CA ILE A 155 -0.20 -6.70 -22.55
C ILE A 155 0.26 -6.43 -21.11
N LEU A 156 -0.68 -6.11 -20.20
CA LEU A 156 -0.35 -5.80 -18.80
C LEU A 156 0.23 -7.00 -18.03
N SER A 157 -0.09 -8.23 -18.45
CA SER A 157 0.29 -9.46 -17.75
C SER A 157 1.41 -10.26 -18.38
N SER A 158 1.63 -10.13 -19.70
CA SER A 158 2.65 -10.89 -20.44
C SER A 158 3.85 -10.06 -20.92
N THR A 159 3.93 -8.77 -20.56
CA THR A 159 5.07 -7.92 -20.90
C THR A 159 5.75 -7.31 -19.68
N ASP A 160 7.07 -7.12 -19.78
CA ASP A 160 7.87 -6.53 -18.71
C ASP A 160 7.88 -5.00 -18.79
N TYR A 161 7.51 -4.37 -17.69
CA TYR A 161 7.53 -2.93 -17.49
C TYR A 161 8.71 -2.51 -16.60
N PRO A 162 9.28 -1.31 -16.84
CA PRO A 162 10.39 -0.78 -16.05
C PRO A 162 9.89 -0.17 -14.74
N PHE A 163 10.23 -0.78 -13.61
CA PHE A 163 10.00 -0.22 -12.29
C PHE A 163 11.29 0.42 -11.75
N ILE A 164 11.31 1.75 -11.69
CA ILE A 164 12.49 2.50 -11.24
C ILE A 164 12.80 2.24 -9.77
N VAL A 165 14.04 1.83 -9.49
CA VAL A 165 14.53 1.57 -8.12
C VAL A 165 15.00 2.89 -7.50
N PRO A 166 14.47 3.30 -6.34
CA PRO A 166 14.92 4.53 -5.69
C PRO A 166 16.41 4.50 -5.36
N ASN A 167 17.08 5.66 -5.39
CA ASN A 167 18.52 5.76 -5.17
C ASN A 167 19.02 5.08 -3.88
N ALA A 168 18.24 5.17 -2.81
CA ALA A 168 18.54 4.52 -1.54
C ALA A 168 18.64 2.99 -1.65
N PHE A 169 17.89 2.38 -2.57
CA PHE A 169 17.76 0.92 -2.72
C PHE A 169 18.50 0.34 -3.94
N LYS A 170 19.15 1.18 -4.76
CA LYS A 170 20.01 0.69 -5.87
C LYS A 170 21.09 -0.25 -5.35
N LYS A 171 21.26 -1.40 -6.02
CA LYS A 171 22.37 -2.33 -5.77
C LYS A 171 23.69 -1.75 -6.26
N HIS A 172 23.65 -1.06 -7.40
CA HIS A 172 24.80 -0.45 -8.05
C HIS A 172 24.73 1.07 -7.87
N LYS A 173 25.40 1.61 -6.84
CA LYS A 173 25.34 3.04 -6.49
C LYS A 173 25.93 3.94 -7.57
N GLU A 174 26.85 3.41 -8.37
CA GLU A 174 27.49 4.02 -9.53
C GLU A 174 26.54 4.25 -10.72
N ASN A 175 25.47 3.45 -10.84
CA ASN A 175 24.51 3.58 -11.93
C ASN A 175 23.69 4.86 -11.75
N LYS A 176 23.51 5.62 -12.85
CA LYS A 176 22.64 6.81 -12.84
C LYS A 176 21.20 6.45 -12.50
N VAL A 177 20.70 5.36 -13.06
CA VAL A 177 19.36 4.81 -12.83
C VAL A 177 19.43 3.28 -12.81
N GLU A 178 18.55 2.64 -12.03
CA GLU A 178 18.41 1.20 -11.94
C GLU A 178 16.92 0.87 -12.04
N PHE A 179 16.58 -0.20 -12.78
CA PHE A 179 15.21 -0.66 -12.96
C PHE A 179 15.15 -2.15 -12.63
N ASN A 180 14.05 -2.55 -12.01
CA ASN A 180 13.60 -3.93 -12.07
C ASN A 180 12.51 -4.04 -13.13
N TYR A 181 12.47 -5.17 -13.82
CA TYR A 181 11.52 -5.43 -14.89
C TYR A 181 10.57 -6.54 -14.45
N GLY A 182 9.31 -6.39 -14.81
CA GLY A 182 8.27 -7.38 -14.56
C GLY A 182 6.91 -6.87 -15.03
N PRO A 183 5.88 -7.73 -15.09
CA PRO A 183 4.55 -7.31 -15.49
C PRO A 183 3.89 -6.42 -14.43
N ILE A 184 2.94 -5.59 -14.87
CA ILE A 184 2.10 -4.79 -13.96
C ILE A 184 1.05 -5.68 -13.31
N LEU A 185 0.47 -6.62 -14.06
CA LEU A 185 -0.49 -7.60 -13.56
C LEU A 185 0.15 -8.99 -13.54
N SER A 186 -0.08 -9.74 -12.49
CA SER A 186 0.26 -11.16 -12.39
C SER A 186 -0.89 -11.91 -11.75
N GLU A 187 -0.77 -13.22 -11.62
CA GLU A 187 -1.80 -14.02 -10.96
C GLU A 187 -2.02 -13.51 -9.52
N ASN A 188 -3.19 -12.90 -9.30
CA ASN A 188 -3.58 -12.27 -8.04
C ASN A 188 -2.61 -11.18 -7.51
N GLU A 189 -1.82 -10.54 -8.37
CA GLU A 189 -0.93 -9.45 -7.99
C GLU A 189 -1.04 -8.25 -8.95
N ILE A 190 -0.91 -7.05 -8.41
CA ILE A 190 -0.75 -5.81 -9.17
C ILE A 190 0.44 -5.01 -8.63
N ARG A 191 1.24 -4.43 -9.53
CA ARG A 191 2.33 -3.51 -9.22
C ARG A 191 2.04 -2.18 -9.90
N PHE A 192 1.52 -1.23 -9.13
CA PHE A 192 1.04 0.03 -9.69
C PHE A 192 1.40 1.21 -8.81
N ARG A 193 1.99 2.25 -9.42
CA ARG A 193 2.30 3.52 -8.78
C ARG A 193 2.67 4.58 -9.82
N VAL A 194 1.79 5.57 -10.00
CA VAL A 194 1.86 6.56 -11.10
C VAL A 194 3.17 7.36 -11.09
N ASP A 195 3.49 8.05 -9.99
CA ASP A 195 4.67 8.95 -9.89
C ASP A 195 5.98 8.24 -10.29
N THR A 196 6.20 7.03 -9.80
CA THR A 196 7.41 6.26 -10.09
C THR A 196 7.42 5.67 -11.49
N PHE A 197 6.27 5.28 -12.02
CA PHE A 197 6.18 4.70 -13.35
C PHE A 197 6.39 5.77 -14.42
N GLU A 198 5.73 6.93 -14.30
CA GLU A 198 5.92 8.03 -15.24
C GLU A 198 7.35 8.57 -15.19
N LYS A 199 7.94 8.67 -14.00
CA LYS A 199 9.36 8.99 -13.84
C LYS A 199 10.26 7.96 -14.54
N ALA A 200 9.92 6.67 -14.51
CA ALA A 200 10.68 5.65 -15.22
C ALA A 200 10.69 5.93 -16.74
N LEU A 201 9.53 6.28 -17.31
CA LEU A 201 9.38 6.56 -18.75
C LEU A 201 10.15 7.80 -19.24
N GLU A 202 10.56 8.70 -18.35
CA GLU A 202 11.43 9.84 -18.70
C GLU A 202 12.87 9.41 -19.05
N HIS A 203 13.28 8.22 -18.62
CA HIS A 203 14.61 7.67 -18.89
C HIS A 203 14.64 6.91 -20.21
N LYS A 204 15.65 7.18 -21.04
CA LYS A 204 15.82 6.50 -22.34
C LYS A 204 16.07 4.99 -22.20
N GLU A 205 16.59 4.58 -21.05
CA GLU A 205 16.87 3.20 -20.69
C GLU A 205 15.60 2.40 -20.36
N ALA A 206 14.49 3.07 -20.01
CA ALA A 206 13.21 2.44 -19.72
C ALA A 206 12.50 2.09 -21.04
N LYS A 207 12.69 0.85 -21.50
CA LYS A 207 12.12 0.38 -22.77
C LYS A 207 10.68 -0.07 -22.58
N CYS A 208 9.75 0.68 -23.16
CA CYS A 208 8.36 0.27 -23.35
C CYS A 208 7.98 0.40 -24.82
N SER A 209 7.22 -0.56 -25.33
CA SER A 209 6.55 -0.44 -26.63
C SER A 209 5.38 0.56 -26.56
N THR A 210 4.92 1.04 -27.72
CA THR A 210 3.72 1.88 -27.80
C THR A 210 2.50 1.19 -27.19
N ALA A 211 2.33 -0.12 -27.43
CA ALA A 211 1.25 -0.92 -26.86
C ALA A 211 1.31 -0.99 -25.33
N GLN A 212 2.51 -1.13 -24.76
CA GLN A 212 2.70 -1.12 -23.30
C GLN A 212 2.32 0.22 -22.66
N ILE A 213 2.74 1.33 -23.27
CA ILE A 213 2.40 2.69 -22.80
C ILE A 213 0.90 2.91 -22.86
N GLU A 214 0.24 2.47 -23.94
CA GLU A 214 -1.20 2.61 -24.08
C GLU A 214 -1.96 1.76 -23.06
N ALA A 215 -1.56 0.50 -22.86
CA ALA A 215 -2.16 -0.36 -21.85
C ALA A 215 -2.00 0.21 -20.42
N TYR A 216 -0.83 0.79 -20.10
CA TYR A 216 -0.62 1.51 -18.85
C TYR A 216 -1.55 2.72 -18.71
N ARG A 217 -1.71 3.54 -19.75
CA ARG A 217 -2.61 4.71 -19.72
C ARG A 217 -4.05 4.31 -19.47
N VAL A 218 -4.53 3.29 -20.17
CA VAL A 218 -5.88 2.73 -19.95
C VAL A 218 -6.04 2.24 -18.50
N LEU A 219 -5.05 1.49 -17.99
CA LEU A 219 -5.08 1.03 -16.59
C LEU A 219 -5.10 2.20 -15.60
N LYS A 220 -4.27 3.23 -15.81
CA LYS A 220 -4.23 4.44 -14.97
C LYS A 220 -5.59 5.10 -14.92
N GLU A 221 -6.22 5.34 -16.07
CA GLU A 221 -7.56 5.94 -16.14
C GLU A 221 -8.62 5.09 -15.43
N VAL A 222 -8.56 3.75 -15.60
CA VAL A 222 -9.48 2.82 -14.94
C VAL A 222 -9.31 2.83 -13.42
N ILE A 223 -8.09 2.96 -12.91
CA ILE A 223 -7.79 3.00 -11.48
C ILE A 223 -8.21 4.34 -10.88
N LEU A 224 -7.78 5.46 -11.47
CA LEU A 224 -8.00 6.79 -10.90
C LEU A 224 -9.47 7.22 -10.92
N ASN A 225 -10.26 6.72 -11.88
CA ASN A 225 -11.69 7.00 -11.98
C ASN A 225 -12.56 5.83 -11.49
N ASN A 226 -12.01 4.90 -10.71
CA ASN A 226 -12.73 3.69 -10.34
C ASN A 226 -13.87 3.98 -9.35
N ARG A 227 -15.11 3.68 -9.73
CA ARG A 227 -16.30 3.85 -8.86
C ARG A 227 -16.29 3.00 -7.58
N TYR A 228 -15.39 2.03 -7.46
CA TYR A 228 -15.27 1.14 -6.30
C TYR A 228 -14.20 1.59 -5.31
N ILE A 229 -13.56 2.75 -5.51
CA ILE A 229 -12.65 3.33 -4.52
C ILE A 229 -13.44 3.53 -3.22
N GLN A 230 -12.88 3.00 -2.14
CA GLN A 230 -13.38 3.16 -0.78
C GLN A 230 -12.59 4.25 -0.10
N GLU A 231 -13.27 5.14 0.63
CA GLU A 231 -12.66 6.27 1.32
C GLU A 231 -13.17 6.34 2.76
N PHE A 232 -12.24 6.42 3.71
CA PHE A 232 -12.58 6.46 5.14
C PHE A 232 -11.46 7.10 5.95
N TYR A 233 -11.81 7.55 7.15
CA TYR A 233 -10.82 7.99 8.13
C TYR A 233 -10.38 6.80 8.97
N LEU A 234 -9.09 6.75 9.26
CA LEU A 234 -8.56 5.95 10.36
C LEU A 234 -8.56 6.81 11.61
N GLU A 235 -9.27 6.36 12.63
CA GLU A 235 -9.35 7.01 13.94
C GLU A 235 -8.16 6.60 14.82
N PRO A 236 -7.80 7.37 15.86
CA PRO A 236 -6.84 6.91 16.85
C PRO A 236 -7.22 5.53 17.40
N LYS A 237 -6.23 4.63 17.49
CA LYS A 237 -6.35 3.20 17.82
C LYS A 237 -6.92 2.31 16.71
N ASP A 238 -7.23 2.84 15.53
CA ASP A 238 -7.50 1.98 14.39
C ASP A 238 -6.19 1.38 13.87
N LEU A 239 -6.20 0.06 13.71
CA LEU A 239 -5.13 -0.73 13.14
C LEU A 239 -5.63 -1.40 11.87
N ILE A 240 -5.09 -1.01 10.72
CA ILE A 240 -5.43 -1.62 9.43
C ILE A 240 -4.31 -2.55 8.98
N PHE A 241 -4.66 -3.74 8.50
CA PHE A 241 -3.77 -4.62 7.74
C PHE A 241 -4.24 -4.69 6.29
N ILE A 242 -3.32 -4.62 5.34
CA ILE A 242 -3.58 -4.60 3.90
C ILE A 242 -2.71 -5.64 3.21
N ASN A 243 -3.32 -6.38 2.28
CA ASN A 243 -2.65 -7.24 1.34
C ASN A 243 -2.13 -6.40 0.17
N ASN A 244 -0.83 -6.13 0.19
CA ASN A 244 -0.17 -5.23 -0.77
C ASN A 244 -0.14 -5.80 -2.19
N LYS A 245 -0.34 -7.11 -2.35
CA LYS A 245 -0.40 -7.78 -3.65
C LYS A 245 -1.73 -7.54 -4.35
N THR A 246 -2.82 -7.46 -3.60
CA THR A 246 -4.19 -7.41 -4.14
C THR A 246 -4.90 -6.09 -3.92
N MET A 247 -4.31 -5.15 -3.18
CA MET A 247 -4.92 -3.87 -2.84
C MET A 247 -4.02 -2.70 -3.19
N LEU A 248 -4.58 -1.71 -3.88
CA LEU A 248 -4.03 -0.37 -3.94
C LEU A 248 -4.53 0.41 -2.74
N HIS A 249 -3.64 1.24 -2.18
CA HIS A 249 -3.95 2.14 -1.09
C HIS A 249 -3.49 3.56 -1.42
N GLY A 250 -4.18 4.54 -0.86
CA GLY A 250 -3.91 5.95 -1.07
C GLY A 250 -4.27 6.75 0.17
N ARG A 251 -3.95 8.04 0.13
CA ARG A 251 -4.27 8.98 1.20
C ARG A 251 -4.41 10.39 0.66
N SER A 252 -5.49 11.09 0.97
CA SER A 252 -5.61 12.51 0.62
C SER A 252 -4.56 13.38 1.31
N GLU A 253 -4.34 14.57 0.76
CA GLU A 253 -3.48 15.57 1.38
C GLU A 253 -3.97 15.97 2.79
N PHE A 254 -3.06 16.47 3.61
CA PHE A 254 -3.37 17.01 4.94
C PHE A 254 -2.38 18.10 5.32
N SER A 255 -2.69 18.89 6.35
CA SER A 255 -1.81 19.95 6.85
C SER A 255 -1.36 19.75 8.31
N ASP A 256 -1.98 18.84 9.06
CA ASP A 256 -1.66 18.61 10.47
C ASP A 256 -0.29 17.95 10.67
N GLU A 257 0.66 18.71 11.22
CA GLU A 257 2.01 18.23 11.51
C GLU A 257 2.05 17.12 12.55
N LYS A 258 1.06 17.09 13.45
CA LYS A 258 0.96 16.12 14.54
C LYS A 258 0.30 14.81 14.12
N ARG A 259 -0.12 14.66 12.85
CA ARG A 259 -0.61 13.36 12.35
C ARG A 259 0.52 12.33 12.48
N HIS A 260 0.22 11.20 13.12
CA HIS A 260 1.22 10.19 13.41
C HIS A 260 0.60 8.80 13.32
N LEU A 261 1.07 8.03 12.34
CA LEU A 261 0.82 6.61 12.22
C LEU A 261 2.16 5.88 12.35
N ILE A 262 2.13 4.60 12.69
CA ILE A 262 3.30 3.72 12.56
C ILE A 262 2.98 2.59 11.58
N ARG A 263 3.98 2.17 10.81
CA ARG A 263 3.87 1.11 9.79
C ARG A 263 4.80 -0.05 10.10
N ILE A 264 4.31 -1.25 9.86
CA ILE A 264 5.11 -2.48 9.80
C ILE A 264 4.80 -3.16 8.47
N ARG A 265 5.85 -3.57 7.75
CA ARG A 265 5.76 -4.37 6.53
C ARG A 265 6.04 -5.81 6.88
N MET A 266 5.38 -6.75 6.21
CA MET A 266 5.50 -8.17 6.48
C MET A 266 5.55 -8.97 5.17
N ASN A 267 6.31 -10.05 5.19
CA ASN A 267 6.18 -11.12 4.21
C ASN A 267 5.42 -12.29 4.83
N ILE A 268 4.76 -13.07 4.00
CA ILE A 268 4.24 -14.36 4.42
C ILE A 268 5.48 -15.23 4.65
N ASP A 269 5.53 -15.95 5.78
CA ASP A 269 6.53 -16.98 5.96
C ASP A 269 6.40 -17.94 4.77
N SER A 270 7.39 -17.93 3.87
CA SER A 270 7.48 -18.95 2.83
C SER A 270 7.33 -20.28 3.53
N LYS A 271 6.22 -20.99 3.25
CA LYS A 271 5.94 -22.28 3.86
C LYS A 271 7.23 -23.08 3.79
N GLN A 272 7.74 -23.49 4.94
CA GLN A 272 8.61 -24.66 5.01
C GLN A 272 7.78 -25.80 4.43
N ASN A 273 7.90 -26.01 3.12
CA ASN A 273 7.47 -27.19 2.40
C ASN A 273 8.73 -27.80 1.81
#